data_AF-A0AA85JGU1-F1
#
_entry.id   AF-A0AA85JGU1-F1
#
_cell.length_a   1.000
_cell.length_b   1.000
_cell.length_c   1.000
_cell.angle_alpha   90.00
_cell.angle_beta   90.00
_cell.angle_gamma   90.00
#
_symmetry.space_group_name_H-M   'P 1'
#
loop_
_entity.id
_entity.type
_entity.pdbx_description
1 polymer ?
#
loop_
_entity_poly.entity_id
_entity_poly.type
_entity_poly.pdbx_seq_one_letter_code
_entity_poly.pdbx_strand_id
1 'polypeptide(L)'
;MSISLDDLKSILQQQQVQNEAAQLKLIEALTQKLSIQVPSTSHSDKYESISNSISEFNYDPISGLVFDAWFNRYEDVFRIECYMFDDAAKVRLLLRKLGTVEHNRYVNFILPKNPLDKNAFR
;
A
#
# COMPACT_ATOMS: atom_id res chain seq x y z
N MET A 1 -28.26 -15.73 60.18
CA MET A 1 -27.44 -16.73 59.46
C MET A 1 -26.01 -16.22 59.45
N SER A 2 -25.11 -16.87 60.17
CA SER A 2 -23.69 -16.52 60.20
C SER A 2 -23.02 -17.12 58.97
N ILE A 3 -22.47 -16.27 58.10
CA ILE A 3 -21.64 -16.70 56.97
C ILE A 3 -20.44 -17.46 57.56
N SER A 4 -20.24 -18.71 57.14
CA SER A 4 -19.09 -19.51 57.58
C SER A 4 -17.81 -18.94 56.98
N LEU A 5 -16.67 -19.19 57.64
CA LEU A 5 -15.35 -18.83 57.10
C LEU A 5 -15.08 -19.47 55.73
N ASP A 6 -15.66 -20.64 55.48
CA ASP A 6 -15.59 -21.35 54.21
C ASP A 6 -16.46 -20.69 53.12
N ASP A 7 -17.61 -20.13 53.50
CA ASP A 7 -18.46 -19.35 52.59
C ASP A 7 -17.75 -18.06 52.18
N LEU A 8 -17.09 -17.38 53.14
CA LEU A 8 -16.34 -16.16 52.86
C LEU A 8 -15.17 -16.41 51.91
N LYS A 9 -14.43 -17.52 52.10
CA LYS A 9 -13.36 -17.94 51.18
C LYS A 9 -13.90 -18.23 49.78
N SER A 10 -15.02 -18.94 49.70
CA SER A 10 -15.64 -19.27 48.40
C SER A 10 -16.08 -18.01 47.65
N ILE A 11 -16.66 -17.03 48.35
CA ILE A 11 -17.06 -15.74 47.77
C ILE A 11 -15.84 -14.99 47.23
N LEU A 12 -14.74 -14.93 48.01
CA LEU A 12 -13.52 -14.24 47.60
C LEU A 12 -12.90 -14.89 46.35
N GLN A 13 -12.85 -16.22 46.32
CA GLN A 13 -12.32 -16.97 45.19
C GLN A 13 -13.19 -16.78 43.94
N GLN A 14 -14.51 -16.79 44.10
CA GLN A 14 -15.43 -16.55 42.99
C GLN A 14 -15.28 -15.13 42.43
N GLN A 15 -15.05 -14.14 43.29
CA GLN A 15 -14.80 -12.76 42.87
C GLN A 15 -13.52 -12.61 42.04
N GLN A 16 -12.47 -13.37 42.38
CA GLN A 16 -11.22 -13.36 41.62
C GLN A 16 -11.40 -13.96 40.21
N VAL A 17 -12.06 -15.11 40.11
CA VAL A 17 -12.33 -15.77 38.80
C VAL A 17 -13.19 -14.88 37.90
N GLN A 18 -14.19 -14.20 38.46
CA GLN A 18 -15.02 -13.25 37.71
C GLN A 18 -14.20 -12.07 37.18
N ASN A 19 -13.26 -11.54 37.96
CA ASN A 19 -12.37 -10.48 37.51
C ASN A 19 -11.44 -10.94 36.38
N GLU A 20 -10.85 -12.13 36.48
CA GLU A 20 -10.01 -12.69 35.42
C GLU A 20 -10.80 -12.92 34.13
N ALA A 21 -12.01 -13.48 34.23
CA ALA A 21 -12.89 -13.68 33.09
C ALA A 21 -13.29 -12.34 32.42
N ALA A 22 -13.57 -11.30 33.22
CA ALA A 22 -13.87 -9.97 32.71
C ALA A 22 -12.68 -9.34 31.98
N GLN A 23 -11.45 -9.51 32.51
CA GLN A 23 -10.23 -9.03 31.86
C GLN A 23 -9.97 -9.76 30.53
N LEU A 24 -10.12 -11.08 30.49
CA LEU A 24 -9.96 -11.85 29.25
C LEU A 24 -10.96 -11.42 28.17
N LYS A 25 -12.23 -11.22 28.55
CA LYS A 25 -13.28 -10.77 27.63
C LYS A 25 -13.02 -9.36 27.10
N LEU A 26 -12.47 -8.48 27.94
CA LEU A 26 -12.05 -7.14 27.52
C LEU A 26 -10.89 -7.22 26.52
N ILE A 27 -9.87 -8.02 26.80
CA ILE A 27 -8.72 -8.21 25.89
C ILE A 27 -9.17 -8.78 24.55
N GLU A 28 -10.08 -9.75 24.55
CA GLU A 28 -10.65 -10.33 23.33
C GLU A 28 -11.41 -9.26 22.52
N ALA A 29 -12.28 -8.48 23.16
CA ALA A 29 -13.00 -7.40 22.51
C ALA A 29 -12.07 -6.32 21.95
N LEU A 30 -11.01 -5.96 22.68
CA LEU A 30 -9.98 -5.02 22.22
C LEU A 30 -9.21 -5.60 21.03
N THR A 31 -8.83 -6.87 21.05
CA THR A 31 -8.12 -7.55 19.97
C THR A 31 -8.98 -7.64 18.70
N GLN A 32 -10.25 -7.98 18.84
CA GLN A 32 -11.20 -8.00 17.73
C GLN A 32 -11.39 -6.59 17.14
N LYS A 33 -11.54 -5.56 17.98
CA LYS A 33 -11.64 -4.17 17.51
C LYS A 33 -10.37 -3.72 16.77
N LEU A 34 -9.19 -4.06 17.28
CA LEU A 34 -7.93 -3.74 16.61
C LEU A 34 -7.81 -4.45 15.26
N SER A 35 -8.23 -5.72 15.18
CA SER A 35 -8.18 -6.51 13.93
C SER A 35 -9.16 -5.99 12.86
N ILE A 36 -10.29 -5.40 13.26
CA ILE A 36 -11.28 -4.80 12.35
C ILE A 36 -10.83 -3.39 11.90
N GLN A 37 -10.00 -2.72 12.69
CA GLN A 37 -9.52 -1.36 12.43
C GLN A 37 -8.21 -1.28 11.64
N VAL A 38 -7.66 -2.40 11.19
CA VAL A 38 -6.64 -2.35 10.14
C VAL A 38 -7.39 -2.30 8.81
N PRO A 39 -7.58 -1.12 8.18
CA PRO A 39 -7.83 -1.13 6.75
C PRO A 39 -6.56 -1.75 6.16
N SER A 40 -6.60 -3.03 5.83
CA SER A 40 -5.63 -3.62 4.93
C SER A 40 -5.93 -3.03 3.55
N THR A 41 -5.65 -1.74 3.36
CA THR A 41 -5.45 -1.21 2.02
C THR A 41 -4.22 -1.97 1.55
N SER A 42 -4.47 -3.06 0.81
CA SER A 42 -3.39 -3.91 0.37
C SER A 42 -2.45 -3.03 -0.45
N HIS A 43 -1.16 -3.39 -0.51
CA HIS A 43 -0.23 -2.69 -1.40
C HIS A 43 -0.78 -2.59 -2.84
N SER A 44 -1.63 -3.53 -3.26
CA SER A 44 -2.36 -3.51 -4.52
C SER A 44 -3.38 -2.37 -4.61
N ASP A 45 -4.17 -2.11 -3.58
CA ASP A 45 -5.20 -1.06 -3.58
C ASP A 45 -4.56 0.34 -3.65
N LYS A 46 -3.47 0.54 -2.90
CA LYS A 46 -2.69 1.79 -2.99
C LYS A 46 -2.06 1.96 -4.37
N TYR A 47 -1.52 0.89 -4.94
CA TYR A 47 -0.92 0.93 -6.29
C TYR A 47 -1.95 1.30 -7.36
N GLU A 48 -3.14 0.68 -7.34
CA GLU A 48 -4.21 1.02 -8.28
C GLU A 48 -4.71 2.45 -8.08
N SER A 49 -4.84 2.90 -6.83
CA SER A 49 -5.26 4.27 -6.54
C SER A 49 -4.27 5.32 -7.09
N ILE A 50 -2.97 5.11 -6.92
CA ILE A 50 -1.93 6.00 -7.47
C ILE A 50 -1.90 5.89 -8.99
N SER A 51 -2.03 4.69 -9.55
CA SER A 51 -2.16 4.52 -11.00
C SER A 51 -3.31 5.38 -11.53
N ASN A 52 -4.49 5.31 -10.92
CA ASN A 52 -5.66 6.04 -11.41
C ASN A 52 -5.55 7.57 -11.26
N SER A 53 -4.68 8.09 -10.38
CA SER A 53 -4.45 9.53 -10.25
C SER A 53 -3.52 10.10 -11.33
N ILE A 54 -2.71 9.26 -11.97
CA ILE A 54 -1.79 9.65 -13.04
C ILE A 54 -2.50 9.53 -14.39
N SER A 55 -2.51 10.62 -15.17
CA SER A 55 -3.06 10.61 -16.53
C SER A 55 -2.16 9.85 -17.49
N GLU A 56 -2.74 9.27 -18.53
CA GLU A 56 -1.97 8.68 -19.62
C GLU A 56 -1.14 9.75 -20.35
N PHE A 57 0.08 9.38 -20.73
CA PHE A 57 0.99 10.19 -21.53
C PHE A 57 0.82 9.88 -23.02
N ASN A 58 0.45 10.90 -23.78
CA ASN A 58 0.38 10.85 -25.23
C ASN A 58 1.26 11.98 -25.78
N TYR A 59 2.20 11.65 -26.65
CA TYR A 59 3.18 12.63 -27.14
C TYR A 59 2.55 13.57 -28.15
N ASP A 60 2.50 14.86 -27.82
CA ASP A 60 2.09 15.92 -28.74
C ASP A 60 2.99 17.15 -28.57
N PRO A 61 4.01 17.32 -29.43
CA PRO A 61 4.95 18.42 -29.33
C PRO A 61 4.31 19.78 -29.69
N ILE A 62 3.22 19.78 -30.46
CA ILE A 62 2.54 21.02 -30.87
C ILE A 62 1.82 21.64 -29.65
N SER A 63 1.20 20.78 -28.84
CA SER A 63 0.55 21.18 -27.57
C SER A 63 1.51 21.21 -26.38
N GLY A 64 2.80 20.97 -26.58
CA GLY A 64 3.82 20.93 -25.52
C GLY A 64 3.71 19.72 -24.58
N LEU A 65 2.98 18.67 -24.98
CA LEU A 65 2.86 17.41 -24.25
C LEU A 65 4.09 16.52 -24.52
N VAL A 66 5.22 16.94 -23.97
CA VAL A 66 6.48 16.18 -23.96
C VAL A 66 6.65 15.44 -22.64
N PHE A 67 7.50 14.41 -22.63
CA PHE A 67 7.66 13.54 -21.45
C PHE A 67 8.07 14.31 -20.21
N ASP A 68 9.03 15.25 -20.31
CA ASP A 68 9.48 16.06 -19.17
C ASP A 68 8.34 16.88 -18.56
N ALA A 69 7.50 17.51 -19.37
CA ALA A 69 6.37 18.32 -18.90
C ALA A 69 5.31 17.45 -18.21
N TRP A 70 5.05 16.25 -18.74
CA TRP A 70 4.15 15.29 -18.13
C TRP A 70 4.72 14.70 -16.83
N PHE A 71 6.00 14.32 -16.81
CA PHE A 71 6.65 13.73 -15.65
C PHE A 71 6.77 14.75 -14.50
N ASN A 72 7.17 16.00 -14.79
CA ASN A 72 7.24 17.07 -13.79
C ASN A 72 5.89 17.32 -13.10
N ARG A 73 4.77 17.12 -13.80
CA ARG A 73 3.43 17.22 -13.19
C ARG A 73 3.18 16.15 -12.12
N TYR A 74 3.80 14.97 -12.26
CA TYR A 74 3.60 13.81 -11.41
C TYR A 74 4.84 13.43 -10.59
N GLU A 75 5.91 14.22 -10.63
CA GLU A 75 7.18 13.92 -9.96
C GLU A 75 6.99 13.68 -8.45
N ASP A 76 6.20 14.53 -7.80
CA ASP A 76 5.89 14.39 -6.37
C ASP A 76 5.10 13.11 -6.06
N VAL A 77 4.28 12.61 -6.98
CA VAL A 77 3.58 11.32 -6.82
C VAL A 77 4.61 10.17 -6.78
N PHE A 78 5.58 10.19 -7.69
CA PHE A 78 6.65 9.18 -7.71
C PHE A 78 7.60 9.28 -6.51
N ARG A 79 7.86 10.50 -6.03
CA ARG A 79 8.77 10.76 -4.91
C ARG A 79 8.14 10.49 -3.55
N ILE A 80 6.89 10.92 -3.34
CA ILE A 80 6.22 10.91 -2.03
C ILE A 80 5.29 9.70 -1.93
N GLU A 81 4.32 9.56 -2.83
CA GLU A 81 3.29 8.52 -2.71
C GLU A 81 3.84 7.12 -2.97
N CYS A 82 4.76 7.03 -3.93
CA CYS A 82 5.49 5.82 -4.29
C CYS A 82 6.79 5.60 -3.49
N TYR A 83 7.07 6.37 -2.43
CA TYR A 83 8.31 6.22 -1.65
C TYR A 83 8.58 4.77 -1.19
N MET A 84 7.51 4.04 -0.81
CA MET A 84 7.59 2.65 -0.35
C MET A 84 7.73 1.63 -1.48
N PHE A 85 7.64 2.05 -2.74
CA PHE A 85 7.78 1.17 -3.90
C PHE A 85 9.24 1.06 -4.30
N ASP A 86 9.66 -0.16 -4.68
CA ASP A 86 10.95 -0.35 -5.32
C ASP A 86 10.98 0.34 -6.70
N ASP A 87 12.18 0.58 -7.21
CA ASP A 87 12.34 1.27 -8.49
C ASP A 87 11.71 0.48 -9.64
N ALA A 88 11.70 -0.86 -9.55
CA ALA A 88 11.05 -1.72 -10.53
C ALA A 88 9.53 -1.49 -10.59
N ALA A 89 8.86 -1.31 -9.45
CA ALA A 89 7.43 -1.01 -9.36
C ALA A 89 7.13 0.40 -9.83
N LYS A 90 7.98 1.39 -9.50
CA LYS A 90 7.86 2.75 -10.02
C LYS A 90 8.00 2.78 -11.55
N VAL A 91 8.97 2.05 -12.10
CA VAL A 91 9.15 1.92 -13.55
C VAL A 91 7.97 1.21 -14.19
N ARG A 92 7.44 0.12 -13.61
CA ARG A 92 6.23 -0.55 -14.12
C ARG A 92 5.02 0.40 -14.13
N LEU A 93 4.86 1.22 -13.09
CA LEU A 93 3.80 2.22 -13.01
C LEU A 93 3.95 3.27 -14.12
N LEU A 94 5.15 3.81 -14.31
CA LEU A 94 5.47 4.75 -15.37
C LEU A 94 5.14 4.18 -16.76
N LEU A 95 5.58 2.96 -17.03
CA LEU A 95 5.36 2.30 -18.33
C LEU A 95 3.89 1.98 -18.61
N ARG A 96 3.09 1.73 -17.56
CA ARG A 96 1.63 1.53 -17.67
C ARG A 96 0.89 2.82 -18.04
N LYS A 97 1.50 3.98 -17.82
CA LYS A 97 0.94 5.30 -18.13
C LYS A 97 1.37 5.85 -19.47
N LEU A 98 2.24 5.16 -20.19
CA LEU A 98 2.51 5.49 -21.58
C LEU A 98 1.31 5.09 -22.43
N GLY A 99 0.90 5.99 -23.32
CA GLY A 99 -0.02 5.69 -24.40
C GLY A 99 0.49 4.53 -25.26
N THR A 100 -0.41 3.89 -25.99
CA THR A 100 -0.08 2.66 -26.73
C THR A 100 1.07 2.86 -27.72
N VAL A 101 1.13 4.01 -28.40
CA VAL A 101 2.17 4.30 -29.41
C VAL A 101 3.53 4.53 -28.75
N GLU A 102 3.53 5.21 -27.61
CA GLU A 102 4.66 5.62 -26.80
C GLU A 102 5.27 4.41 -26.10
N HIS A 103 4.41 3.52 -25.58
CA HIS A 103 4.81 2.24 -25.04
C HIS A 103 5.49 1.38 -26.12
N ASN A 104 4.90 1.29 -27.31
CA ASN A 104 5.52 0.60 -28.45
C ASN A 104 6.86 1.22 -28.84
N ARG A 105 6.98 2.56 -28.81
CA ARG A 105 8.25 3.23 -29.09
C ARG A 105 9.31 2.88 -28.05
N TYR A 106 8.95 2.88 -26.77
CA TYR A 106 9.84 2.47 -25.69
C TYR A 106 10.34 1.04 -25.90
N VAL A 107 9.44 0.09 -26.18
CA VAL A 107 9.82 -1.33 -26.38
C VAL A 107 10.69 -1.52 -27.61
N ASN A 108 10.42 -0.83 -28.71
CA ASN A 108 11.11 -1.06 -29.99
C ASN A 108 12.44 -0.30 -30.15
N PHE A 109 12.58 0.86 -29.49
CA PHE A 109 13.69 1.79 -29.73
C PHE A 109 14.50 2.13 -28.47
N ILE A 110 13.92 1.96 -27.27
CA ILE A 110 14.60 2.33 -26.02
C ILE A 110 15.06 1.08 -25.26
N LEU A 111 14.27 0.00 -25.28
CA LEU A 111 14.75 -1.28 -24.79
C LEU A 111 15.79 -1.87 -25.76
N PRO A 112 16.96 -2.30 -25.27
CA PRO A 112 17.92 -3.03 -26.09
C PRO A 112 17.24 -4.24 -26.72
N LYS A 113 17.29 -4.36 -28.05
CA LYS A 113 16.76 -5.54 -28.76
C LYS A 113 17.44 -6.83 -28.32
N ASN A 114 18.66 -6.72 -27.79
CA ASN A 114 19.42 -7.80 -27.17
C ASN A 114 19.84 -7.38 -25.74
N PRO A 115 19.66 -8.24 -24.72
CA PRO A 115 20.06 -7.94 -23.33
C PRO A 115 21.57 -7.74 -23.13
N LEU A 116 22.39 -8.03 -24.15
CA LEU A 116 23.84 -7.83 -24.17
C LEU A 116 24.27 -6.54 -24.88
N ASP A 117 23.34 -5.81 -25.50
CA ASP A 117 23.66 -4.57 -26.22
C ASP A 117 23.74 -3.39 -25.24
N LYS A 118 24.90 -3.27 -24.59
CA LYS A 118 25.21 -2.20 -23.61
C LYS A 118 25.44 -0.82 -24.26
N ASN A 119 25.27 -0.69 -25.57
CA ASN A 119 25.62 0.52 -26.31
C ASN A 119 24.42 1.43 -26.67
N ALA A 120 23.18 1.08 -26.29
CA ALA A 120 22.00 1.88 -26.62
C ALA A 120 21.85 3.19 -25.82
N PHE A 121 22.70 3.43 -24.81
CA PHE A 121 22.64 4.60 -23.92
C PHE A 121 23.93 5.44 -23.90
N ARG A 122 24.72 5.42 -24.99
CA ARG A 122 25.92 6.26 -25.12
C ARG A 122 25.67 7.46 -26.03
#